data_AF-A0A8B2NPU4-F1
#
_entry.id   AF-A0A8B2NPU4-F1
#
_cell.length_a   1.000
_cell.length_b   1.000
_cell.length_c   1.000
_cell.angle_alpha   90.00
_cell.angle_beta   90.00
_cell.angle_gamma   90.00
#
_symmetry.space_group_name_H-M   'P 1'
#
loop_
_entity.id
_entity.type
_entity.pdbx_description
1 polymer ?
#
loop_
_entity_poly.entity_id
_entity_poly.type
_entity_poly.pdbx_seq_one_letter_code
_entity_poly.pdbx_strand_id
1 'polypeptide(L)'
;MLKVLTGSALALALVVGTASDADAFSRKRTVTGPNGNTASYNADVNCAGGTCSRQSTRRGFYGNTVNRNGSVSCANGTCSGASYAEGPWHQGVSRSGSISRY
;
A
#
# COMPACT_ATOMS: atom_id res chain seq x y z
N MET A 1 64.01 -5.82 -11.53
CA MET A 1 63.06 -6.67 -12.28
C MET A 1 62.30 -7.56 -11.30
N LEU A 2 61.00 -7.30 -11.02
CA LEU A 2 59.93 -8.27 -10.68
C LEU A 2 58.65 -7.48 -10.31
N LYS A 3 57.72 -7.32 -11.26
CA LYS A 3 56.39 -7.95 -11.36
C LYS A 3 55.29 -7.32 -10.49
N VAL A 4 54.50 -6.48 -11.17
CA VAL A 4 53.17 -6.02 -10.79
C VAL A 4 52.26 -7.24 -10.52
N LEU A 5 51.59 -7.28 -9.36
CA LEU A 5 50.38 -8.09 -9.18
C LEU A 5 49.19 -7.15 -9.03
N THR A 6 48.41 -7.11 -10.10
CA THR A 6 47.05 -6.59 -10.21
C THR A 6 46.15 -7.30 -9.19
N GLY A 7 45.80 -6.60 -8.11
CA GLY A 7 44.75 -7.00 -7.17
C GLY A 7 43.54 -6.09 -7.33
N SER A 8 42.85 -6.17 -8.46
CA SER A 8 41.57 -5.50 -8.64
C SER A 8 40.53 -6.17 -7.73
N ALA A 9 40.33 -5.60 -6.54
CA ALA A 9 39.25 -5.96 -5.65
C ALA A 9 37.92 -5.61 -6.33
N LEU A 10 37.22 -6.63 -6.82
CA LEU A 10 35.88 -6.50 -7.36
C LEU A 10 34.94 -6.25 -6.16
N ALA A 11 34.60 -4.98 -5.91
CA ALA A 11 33.57 -4.64 -4.93
C ALA A 11 32.23 -5.20 -5.45
N LEU A 12 31.73 -6.28 -4.84
CA LEU A 12 30.37 -6.74 -5.04
C LEU A 12 29.42 -5.68 -4.47
N ALA A 13 29.00 -4.74 -5.30
CA ALA A 13 27.88 -3.87 -4.99
C ALA A 13 26.60 -4.73 -5.03
N LEU A 14 26.15 -5.19 -3.86
CA LEU A 14 24.82 -5.77 -3.73
C LEU A 14 23.81 -4.65 -4.04
N VAL A 15 23.25 -4.64 -5.25
CA VAL A 15 22.12 -3.76 -5.57
C VAL A 15 20.93 -4.32 -4.81
N VAL A 16 20.73 -3.80 -3.59
CA VAL A 16 19.47 -3.98 -2.88
C VAL A 16 18.42 -3.29 -3.74
N GLY A 17 17.57 -4.07 -4.39
CA GLY A 17 16.37 -3.55 -5.02
C GLY A 17 15.54 -2.89 -3.93
N THR A 18 15.66 -1.57 -3.78
CA THR A 18 14.77 -0.81 -2.91
C THR A 18 13.38 -0.98 -3.50
N ALA A 19 12.50 -1.64 -2.75
CA ALA A 19 11.07 -1.54 -3.04
C ALA A 19 10.77 -0.05 -3.08
N SER A 20 10.42 0.47 -4.26
CA SER A 20 10.13 1.89 -4.45
C SER A 20 9.16 2.29 -3.35
N ASP A 21 9.59 3.19 -2.46
CA ASP A 21 8.71 3.78 -1.47
C ASP A 21 7.57 4.40 -2.27
N ALA A 22 6.40 3.78 -2.27
CA ALA A 22 5.26 4.36 -2.95
C ALA A 22 4.95 5.66 -2.21
N ASP A 23 5.16 6.80 -2.88
CA ASP A 23 4.94 8.11 -2.29
C ASP A 23 3.57 8.18 -1.61
N ALA A 24 3.54 8.79 -0.42
CA ALA A 24 2.29 9.00 0.29
C ALA A 24 1.35 9.81 -0.59
N PHE A 25 0.13 9.33 -0.76
CA PHE A 25 -0.84 9.99 -1.63
C PHE A 25 -2.23 10.00 -1.03
N SER A 26 -2.98 11.05 -1.36
CA SER A 26 -4.41 11.15 -1.05
C SER A 26 -5.23 11.14 -2.35
N ARG A 27 -6.39 10.48 -2.32
CA ARG A 27 -7.37 10.45 -3.42
C ARG A 27 -8.73 10.86 -2.87
N LYS A 28 -9.31 11.89 -3.48
CA LYS A 28 -10.67 12.35 -3.21
C LYS A 28 -11.48 12.29 -4.50
N ARG A 29 -12.68 11.74 -4.43
CA ARG A 29 -13.63 11.67 -5.56
C ARG A 29 -15.02 11.98 -5.04
N THR A 30 -15.76 12.79 -5.78
CA THR A 30 -17.17 13.07 -5.52
C THR A 30 -17.92 12.88 -6.82
N VAL A 31 -19.09 12.24 -6.74
CA VAL A 31 -19.98 12.04 -7.88
C VAL A 31 -21.36 12.52 -7.46
N THR A 32 -21.99 13.35 -8.29
CA THR A 32 -23.37 13.82 -8.10
C THR A 32 -24.29 13.00 -9.00
N GLY A 33 -25.34 12.43 -8.42
CA GLY A 33 -26.31 11.60 -9.11
C GLY A 33 -27.56 12.37 -9.57
N PRO A 34 -28.50 11.69 -10.25
CA PRO A 34 -29.66 12.31 -10.92
C PRO A 34 -30.68 13.07 -10.04
N ASN A 35 -30.50 13.14 -8.73
CA ASN A 35 -31.40 13.84 -7.80
C ASN A 35 -30.65 14.82 -6.88
N GLY A 36 -29.48 15.30 -7.30
CA GLY A 36 -28.61 16.16 -6.48
C GLY A 36 -27.87 15.44 -5.35
N ASN A 37 -28.18 14.16 -5.10
CA ASN A 37 -27.47 13.35 -4.12
C ASN A 37 -26.00 13.14 -4.51
N THR A 38 -25.10 13.16 -3.54
CA THR A 38 -23.66 12.98 -3.76
C THR A 38 -23.15 11.70 -3.13
N ALA A 39 -22.30 10.96 -3.84
CA ALA A 39 -21.45 9.92 -3.30
C ALA A 39 -20.01 10.43 -3.26
N SER A 40 -19.25 10.01 -2.24
CA SER A 40 -17.85 10.40 -2.10
C SER A 40 -16.94 9.24 -1.77
N TYR A 41 -15.67 9.40 -2.10
CA TYR A 41 -14.61 8.46 -1.81
C TYR A 41 -13.34 9.21 -1.46
N ASN A 42 -12.85 8.97 -0.25
CA ASN A 42 -11.62 9.55 0.26
C ASN A 42 -10.69 8.40 0.63
N ALA A 43 -9.41 8.51 0.26
CA ALA A 43 -8.42 7.52 0.63
C ALA A 43 -7.06 8.16 0.82
N ASP A 44 -6.38 7.79 1.88
CA ASP A 44 -5.04 8.22 2.21
C ASP A 44 -4.16 6.97 2.28
N VAL A 45 -3.00 7.05 1.64
CA VAL A 45 -2.00 6.00 1.59
C VAL A 45 -0.69 6.59 2.07
N ASN A 46 -0.01 5.86 2.94
CA ASN A 46 1.30 6.23 3.43
C ASN A 46 2.20 5.01 3.38
N CYS A 47 3.37 5.13 2.76
CA CYS A 47 4.35 4.05 2.74
C CYS A 47 5.66 4.51 3.37
N ALA A 48 6.19 3.70 4.28
CA ALA A 48 7.47 3.92 4.91
C ALA A 48 8.09 2.57 5.28
N GLY A 49 9.40 2.41 5.06
CA GLY A 49 10.15 1.23 5.49
C GLY A 49 9.61 -0.10 4.96
N GLY A 50 9.22 -0.17 3.69
CA GLY A 50 8.68 -1.39 3.07
C GLY A 50 7.25 -1.76 3.50
N THR A 51 6.60 -0.89 4.28
CA THR A 51 5.20 -1.05 4.70
C THR A 51 4.35 0.10 4.17
N CYS A 52 3.23 -0.24 3.54
CA CYS A 52 2.21 0.69 3.08
C CYS A 52 0.94 0.52 3.91
N SER A 53 0.47 1.58 4.56
CA SER A 53 -0.84 1.65 5.17
C SER A 53 -1.81 2.42 4.29
N ARG A 54 -3.09 2.06 4.37
CA ARG A 54 -4.15 2.70 3.60
C ARG A 54 -5.42 2.80 4.42
N GLN A 55 -5.97 4.00 4.49
CA GLN A 55 -7.27 4.27 5.04
C GLN A 55 -8.18 4.82 3.94
N SER A 56 -9.43 4.37 3.90
CA SER A 56 -10.40 4.95 2.96
C SER A 56 -11.82 4.94 3.52
N THR A 57 -12.53 6.02 3.24
CA THR A 57 -13.94 6.20 3.59
C THR A 57 -14.73 6.39 2.30
N ARG A 58 -15.80 5.62 2.15
CA ARG A 58 -16.69 5.67 0.99
C ARG A 58 -18.09 5.95 1.47
N ARG A 59 -18.68 7.05 1.02
CA ARG A 59 -20.06 7.44 1.32
C ARG A 59 -20.93 7.26 0.07
N GLY A 60 -21.98 6.47 0.18
CA GLY A 60 -22.97 6.29 -0.88
C GLY A 60 -23.94 7.48 -0.96
N PHE A 61 -24.70 7.54 -2.06
CA PHE A 61 -25.72 8.57 -2.30
C PHE A 61 -26.78 8.70 -1.21
N TYR A 62 -27.03 7.61 -0.47
CA TYR A 62 -28.03 7.54 0.60
C TYR A 62 -27.43 7.64 2.01
N GLY A 63 -26.19 8.14 2.15
CA GLY A 63 -25.55 8.35 3.45
C GLY A 63 -24.87 7.12 4.06
N ASN A 64 -25.10 5.92 3.52
CA ASN A 64 -24.37 4.70 3.91
C ASN A 64 -22.86 4.89 3.76
N THR A 65 -22.12 4.62 4.83
CA THR A 65 -20.67 4.79 4.88
C THR A 65 -19.98 3.45 5.06
N VAL A 66 -18.92 3.23 4.29
CA VAL A 66 -18.00 2.09 4.45
C VAL A 66 -16.63 2.66 4.74
N ASN A 67 -16.03 2.22 5.85
CA ASN A 67 -14.66 2.55 6.18
C ASN A 67 -13.77 1.34 6.00
N ARG A 68 -12.58 1.51 5.44
CA ARG A 68 -11.61 0.43 5.27
C ARG A 68 -10.23 0.90 5.67
N ASN A 69 -9.58 0.13 6.52
CA ASN A 69 -8.16 0.28 6.83
C ASN A 69 -7.41 -1.00 6.45
N GLY A 70 -6.11 -0.88 6.23
CA GLY A 70 -5.26 -2.03 6.02
C GLY A 70 -3.81 -1.63 5.82
N SER A 71 -2.94 -2.62 5.95
CA SER A 71 -1.52 -2.48 5.71
C SER A 71 -0.98 -3.67 4.93
N VAL A 72 0.08 -3.42 4.17
CA VAL A 72 0.86 -4.43 3.47
C VAL A 72 2.32 -4.14 3.74
N SER A 73 3.07 -5.17 4.12
CA SER A 73 4.51 -5.13 4.34
C SER A 73 5.18 -6.11 3.40
N CYS A 74 6.23 -5.68 2.71
CA CYS A 74 6.99 -6.49 1.78
C CYS A 74 8.46 -6.54 2.20
N ALA A 75 9.00 -7.75 2.33
CA ALA A 75 10.41 -8.00 2.59
C ALA A 75 10.86 -9.29 1.90
N ASN A 76 12.06 -9.28 1.31
CA ASN A 76 12.71 -10.46 0.74
C ASN A 76 11.82 -11.26 -0.22
N GLY A 77 11.14 -10.59 -1.16
CA GLY A 77 10.27 -11.23 -2.16
C GLY A 77 8.93 -11.74 -1.62
N THR A 78 8.66 -11.60 -0.31
CA THR A 78 7.38 -11.92 0.31
C THR A 78 6.66 -10.66 0.76
N CYS A 79 5.38 -10.56 0.43
CA CYS A 79 4.49 -9.52 0.93
C CYS A 79 3.38 -10.15 1.76
N SER A 80 3.08 -9.58 2.92
CA SER A 80 1.93 -9.95 3.73
C SER A 80 1.11 -8.71 4.06
N GLY A 81 -0.19 -8.88 4.24
CA GLY A 81 -1.05 -7.77 4.57
C GLY A 81 -2.35 -8.20 5.21
N ALA A 82 -2.97 -7.23 5.87
CA ALA A 82 -4.27 -7.37 6.49
C ALA A 82 -5.10 -6.11 6.26
N SER A 83 -6.42 -6.29 6.29
CA SER A 83 -7.37 -5.20 6.16
C SER A 83 -8.64 -5.51 6.91
N TYR A 84 -9.26 -4.44 7.41
CA TYR A 84 -10.58 -4.48 7.99
C TYR A 84 -11.47 -3.48 7.25
N ALA A 85 -12.65 -3.93 6.85
CA ALA A 85 -13.69 -3.08 6.28
C ALA A 85 -14.90 -3.10 7.19
N GLU A 86 -15.32 -1.93 7.66
CA GLU A 86 -16.55 -1.72 8.40
C GLU A 86 -17.59 -1.11 7.46
N GLY A 87 -18.69 -1.84 7.27
CA GLY A 87 -19.84 -1.38 6.52
C GLY A 87 -20.86 -0.65 7.40
N PRO A 88 -21.99 -0.25 6.80
CA PRO A 88 -23.12 0.29 7.55
C PRO A 88 -23.57 -0.70 8.64
N TRP A 89 -24.08 -0.18 9.75
CA TRP A 89 -24.57 -0.99 10.89
C TRP A 89 -23.49 -1.81 11.62
N HIS A 90 -22.24 -1.33 11.62
CA HIS A 90 -21.10 -1.95 12.33
C HIS A 90 -20.77 -3.39 11.87
N GLN A 91 -21.15 -3.74 10.64
CA GLN A 91 -20.81 -5.04 10.06
C GLN A 91 -19.38 -5.00 9.52
N GLY A 92 -18.50 -5.83 10.08
CA GLY A 92 -17.09 -5.86 9.75
C GLY A 92 -16.67 -7.08 8.94
N VAL A 93 -15.69 -6.91 8.04
CA VAL A 93 -15.00 -8.01 7.38
C VAL A 93 -13.50 -7.83 7.49
N SER A 94 -12.85 -8.82 8.09
CA SER A 94 -11.39 -8.93 8.15
C SER A 94 -10.88 -9.81 7.01
N ARG A 95 -9.77 -9.39 6.40
CA ARG A 95 -9.06 -10.17 5.37
C ARG A 95 -7.57 -10.06 5.61
N SER A 96 -6.86 -11.17 5.50
CA SER A 96 -5.40 -11.21 5.48
C SER A 96 -4.92 -12.17 4.39
N GLY A 97 -3.66 -12.03 4.01
CA GLY A 97 -3.03 -12.93 3.06
C GLY A 97 -1.57 -12.58 2.84
N SER A 98 -0.86 -13.49 2.19
CA SER A 98 0.53 -13.31 1.81
C SER A 98 0.78 -13.84 0.40
N ILE A 99 1.71 -13.20 -0.30
CA ILE A 99 2.20 -13.64 -1.59
C ILE A 99 3.73 -13.66 -1.54
N SER A 100 4.33 -14.73 -2.06
CA SER A 100 5.78 -14.86 -2.19
C SER A 100 6.13 -15.12 -3.65
N ARG A 101 7.15 -14.42 -4.15
CA ARG A 101 7.79 -14.71 -5.43
C ARG A 101 9.22 -15.13 -5.15
N TYR A 102 9.54 -16.36 -5.55
CA TYR A 102 10.87 -16.95 -5.58
C TYR A 102 11.52 -16.70 -6.94
#